data_AF-A0A7X0SRZ0-F1
#
_entry.id   AF-A0A7X0SRZ0-F1
#
_cell.length_a   1.000
_cell.length_b   1.000
_cell.length_c   1.000
_cell.angle_alpha   90.00
_cell.angle_beta   90.00
_cell.angle_gamma   90.00
#
_symmetry.space_group_name_H-M   'P 1'
#
loop_
_entity.id
_entity.type
_entity.pdbx_description
1 polymer ?
#
loop_
_entity_poly.entity_id
_entity_poly.type
_entity_poly.pdbx_seq_one_letter_code
_entity_poly.pdbx_strand_id
1 'polypeptide(L)'
;MEPLHLIKAFSQVRRYQLAQIDGISAEMQTYIPKGFRNHLHWQMGHVIAETDNLLLKTTGERQLPTSFQYFFANGTSPNEWTGEPPTWKELTELLLSQCNQVRDAIGSEKSDSAYKLEPHLYHEWLHAGIINTMVKLL
;
A
#
# COMPACT_ATOMS: atom_id res chain seq x y z
N MET A 1 -22.08 3.46 -13.53
CA MET A 1 -21.82 2.03 -13.21
C MET A 1 -21.39 2.01 -11.76
N GLU A 2 -22.04 1.24 -10.90
CA GLU A 2 -21.69 1.14 -9.47
C GLU A 2 -20.20 0.77 -9.29
N PRO A 3 -19.39 1.54 -8.52
CA PRO A 3 -17.95 1.29 -8.36
C PRO A 3 -17.64 0.01 -7.55
N LEU A 4 -18.66 -0.79 -7.22
CA LEU A 4 -18.53 -2.04 -6.47
C LEU A 4 -17.50 -3.01 -7.07
N HIS A 5 -17.36 -3.06 -8.39
CA HIS A 5 -16.35 -3.92 -9.02
C HIS A 5 -14.91 -3.41 -8.74
N LEU A 6 -14.70 -2.10 -8.72
CA LEU A 6 -13.40 -1.50 -8.40
C LEU A 6 -13.05 -1.72 -6.92
N ILE A 7 -14.02 -1.55 -6.01
CA ILE A 7 -13.82 -1.81 -4.58
C ILE A 7 -13.47 -3.28 -4.35
N LYS A 8 -14.18 -4.21 -5.01
CA LYS A 8 -13.86 -5.65 -4.97
C LYS A 8 -12.45 -5.95 -5.49
N ALA A 9 -12.06 -5.33 -6.61
CA ALA A 9 -10.71 -5.46 -7.17
C ALA A 9 -9.64 -4.94 -6.21
N PHE A 10 -9.90 -3.83 -5.53
CA PHE A 10 -8.98 -3.26 -4.51
C PHE A 10 -8.78 -4.23 -3.35
N SER A 11 -9.88 -4.76 -2.81
CA SER A 11 -9.78 -5.77 -1.75
C SER A 11 -9.08 -7.04 -2.21
N GLN A 12 -9.19 -7.42 -3.49
CA GLN A 12 -8.50 -8.59 -4.04
C GLN A 12 -6.99 -8.39 -4.13
N VAL A 13 -6.52 -7.27 -4.69
CA VAL A 13 -5.08 -6.99 -4.78
C VAL A 13 -4.46 -6.87 -3.38
N ARG A 14 -5.18 -6.26 -2.43
CA ARG A 14 -4.69 -6.13 -1.05
C ARG A 14 -4.55 -7.49 -0.35
N ARG A 15 -5.54 -8.38 -0.50
CA ARG A 15 -5.43 -9.77 -0.01
C ARG A 15 -4.30 -10.53 -0.69
N TYR A 16 -4.10 -10.33 -1.98
CA TYR A 16 -3.01 -10.96 -2.71
C TYR A 16 -1.65 -10.52 -2.16
N GLN A 17 -1.41 -9.21 -1.98
CA GLN A 17 -0.18 -8.68 -1.38
C GLN A 17 0.07 -9.26 0.02
N LEU A 18 -0.95 -9.27 0.90
CA LEU A 18 -0.86 -9.85 2.24
C LEU A 18 -0.48 -11.34 2.21
N ALA A 19 -1.07 -12.10 1.28
CA ALA A 19 -0.74 -13.52 1.13
C ALA A 19 0.70 -13.75 0.62
N GLN A 20 1.28 -12.81 -0.14
CA GLN A 20 2.67 -12.95 -0.60
C GLN A 20 3.69 -12.77 0.53
N ILE A 21 3.35 -11.97 1.53
CA ILE A 21 4.26 -11.59 2.61
C ILE A 21 4.03 -12.40 3.89
N ASP A 22 3.06 -13.33 3.86
CA ASP A 22 2.79 -14.22 4.98
C ASP A 22 3.96 -15.16 5.23
N GLY A 23 4.35 -15.33 6.49
CA GLY A 23 5.49 -16.18 6.89
C GLY A 23 6.89 -15.64 6.56
N ILE A 24 7.03 -14.41 6.04
CA ILE A 24 8.35 -13.80 5.80
C ILE A 24 9.08 -13.54 7.13
N SER A 25 10.30 -14.06 7.26
CA SER A 25 11.13 -13.87 8.45
C SER A 25 11.56 -12.40 8.62
N ALA A 26 11.85 -11.99 9.86
CA ALA A 26 12.21 -10.60 10.16
C ALA A 26 13.41 -10.10 9.34
N GLU A 27 14.39 -10.96 9.09
CA GLU A 27 15.58 -10.65 8.29
C GLU A 27 15.20 -10.36 6.82
N MET A 28 14.23 -11.09 6.29
CA MET A 28 13.79 -10.97 4.90
C MET A 28 12.87 -9.77 4.65
N GLN A 29 12.24 -9.22 5.70
CA GLN A 29 11.41 -8.02 5.61
C GLN A 29 12.22 -6.78 5.19
N THR A 30 13.49 -6.71 5.61
CA THR A 30 14.40 -5.58 5.40
C THR A 30 15.55 -5.89 4.43
N TYR A 31 15.64 -7.11 3.91
CA TYR A 31 16.58 -7.47 2.86
C TYR A 31 16.25 -6.77 1.54
N ILE A 32 17.26 -6.19 0.88
CA ILE A 32 17.15 -5.53 -0.43
C ILE A 32 17.74 -6.47 -1.50
N PRO A 33 16.91 -7.11 -2.35
CA PRO A 33 17.41 -7.96 -3.42
C PRO A 33 18.23 -7.17 -4.44
N LYS A 34 19.21 -7.83 -5.06
CA LYS A 34 20.07 -7.21 -6.08
C LYS A 34 19.23 -6.64 -7.22
N GLY A 35 19.49 -5.38 -7.58
CA GLY A 35 18.75 -4.66 -8.62
C GLY A 35 17.54 -3.87 -8.11
N PHE A 36 17.19 -4.00 -6.82
CA PHE A 36 16.20 -3.17 -6.15
C PHE A 36 16.88 -2.10 -5.31
N ARG A 37 16.18 -0.98 -5.09
CA ARG A 37 16.64 0.11 -4.21
C ARG A 37 16.00 0.05 -2.81
N ASN A 38 14.99 -0.80 -2.61
CA ASN A 38 14.19 -0.89 -1.39
C ASN A 38 13.86 -2.36 -1.06
N HIS A 39 13.34 -2.59 0.14
CA HIS A 39 12.96 -3.91 0.67
C HIS A 39 11.43 -4.06 0.80
N LEU A 40 10.96 -5.25 1.18
CA LEU A 40 9.52 -5.53 1.32
C LEU A 40 8.82 -4.58 2.30
N HIS A 41 9.47 -4.27 3.43
CA HIS A 41 8.90 -3.36 4.43
C HIS A 41 8.65 -1.94 3.85
N TRP A 42 9.51 -1.45 2.94
CA TRP A 42 9.25 -0.22 2.21
C TRP A 42 8.10 -0.36 1.21
N GLN A 43 8.04 -1.46 0.47
CA GLN A 43 6.98 -1.70 -0.53
C GLN A 43 5.58 -1.70 0.10
N MET A 44 5.44 -2.34 1.27
CA MET A 44 4.19 -2.33 2.04
C MET A 44 3.81 -0.92 2.50
N GLY A 45 4.77 -0.20 3.09
CA GLY A 45 4.52 1.17 3.52
C GLY A 45 4.18 2.10 2.36
N HIS A 46 4.77 1.88 1.18
CA HIS A 46 4.51 2.68 -0.02
C HIS A 46 3.07 2.56 -0.49
N VAL A 47 2.55 1.32 -0.65
CA VAL A 47 1.16 1.14 -1.08
C VAL A 47 0.16 1.66 -0.04
N ILE A 48 0.51 1.60 1.25
CA ILE A 48 -0.27 2.23 2.33
C ILE A 48 -0.28 3.75 2.16
N ALA A 49 0.88 4.38 1.99
CA ALA A 49 1.01 5.83 1.85
C ALA A 49 0.29 6.37 0.61
N GLU A 50 0.35 5.65 -0.51
CA GLU A 50 -0.37 6.03 -1.74
C GLU A 50 -1.89 5.86 -1.59
N THR A 51 -2.34 4.83 -0.88
CA THR A 51 -3.78 4.68 -0.58
C THR A 51 -4.27 5.78 0.35
N ASP A 52 -3.49 6.21 1.33
CA ASP A 52 -3.83 7.36 2.18
C ASP A 52 -3.90 8.67 1.35
N ASN A 53 -3.04 8.83 0.35
CA ASN A 53 -3.14 9.94 -0.61
C ASN A 53 -4.42 9.87 -1.47
N LEU A 54 -4.85 8.67 -1.89
CA LEU A 54 -6.15 8.46 -2.55
C LEU A 54 -7.31 8.87 -1.63
N LEU A 55 -7.29 8.43 -0.37
CA LEU A 55 -8.31 8.77 0.62
C LEU A 55 -8.36 10.27 0.86
N LEU A 56 -7.22 10.93 1.09
CA LEU A 56 -7.13 12.39 1.22
C LEU A 56 -7.75 13.12 0.01
N LYS A 57 -7.46 12.69 -1.22
CA LYS A 57 -8.03 13.27 -2.45
C LYS A 57 -9.54 13.00 -2.60
N THR A 58 -10.09 12.05 -1.85
CA THR A 58 -11.48 11.60 -1.94
C THR A 58 -12.34 12.19 -0.82
N THR A 59 -11.85 12.17 0.41
CA THR A 59 -12.55 12.61 1.61
C THR A 59 -12.17 14.02 2.03
N GLY A 60 -10.99 14.51 1.61
CA GLY A 60 -10.40 15.76 2.11
C GLY A 60 -9.61 15.57 3.41
N GLU A 61 -9.52 14.35 3.94
CA GLU A 61 -8.91 14.07 5.24
C GLU A 61 -7.84 12.98 5.13
N ARG A 62 -6.68 13.25 5.75
CA ARG A 62 -5.59 12.28 5.86
C ARG A 62 -5.86 11.33 7.03
N GLN A 63 -5.68 10.02 6.82
CA GLN A 63 -5.91 9.00 7.84
C GLN A 63 -4.62 8.63 8.59
N LEU A 64 -3.46 8.87 7.98
CA LEU A 64 -2.15 8.56 8.56
C LEU A 64 -1.39 9.82 9.01
N PRO A 65 -0.46 9.70 9.98
CA PRO A 65 0.46 10.79 10.31
C PRO A 65 1.26 11.23 9.08
N THR A 66 1.56 12.53 8.97
CA THR A 66 2.39 13.06 7.87
C THR A 66 3.79 12.44 7.80
N SER A 67 4.29 11.90 8.92
CA SER A 67 5.57 11.18 8.98
C SER A 67 5.62 9.94 8.08
N PHE A 68 4.50 9.33 7.74
CA PHE A 68 4.47 8.21 6.78
C PHE A 68 5.11 8.57 5.44
N GLN A 69 4.95 9.82 5.00
CA GLN A 69 5.49 10.28 3.72
C GLN A 69 7.02 10.40 3.77
N TYR A 70 7.63 10.62 4.93
CA TYR A 70 9.09 10.65 5.06
C TYR A 70 9.71 9.27 4.81
N PHE A 71 8.99 8.20 5.18
CA PHE A 71 9.47 6.85 4.99
C PHE A 71 9.10 6.30 3.61
N PHE A 72 7.88 6.54 3.13
CA PHE A 72 7.29 5.72 2.06
C PHE A 72 6.81 6.49 0.83
N ALA A 73 7.04 7.80 0.75
CA ALA A 73 6.73 8.54 -0.47
C ALA A 73 7.55 8.05 -1.66
N ASN A 74 7.02 8.25 -2.87
CA ASN A 74 7.77 7.91 -4.08
C ASN A 74 9.15 8.58 -4.10
N GLY A 75 10.18 7.80 -4.44
CA GLY A 75 11.57 8.25 -4.51
C GLY A 75 12.37 8.15 -3.22
N THR A 76 11.74 7.88 -2.07
CA THR A 76 12.47 7.61 -0.82
C THR A 76 13.13 6.23 -0.85
N SER A 77 14.12 6.04 0.03
CA SER A 77 14.81 4.77 0.21
C SER A 77 14.95 4.45 1.70
N PRO A 78 14.90 3.16 2.11
CA PRO A 78 15.22 2.76 3.48
C PRO A 78 16.59 3.24 3.98
N ASN A 79 17.56 3.38 3.06
CA ASN A 79 18.90 3.87 3.37
C ASN A 79 18.93 5.36 3.76
N GLU A 80 17.84 6.09 3.51
CA GLU A 80 17.69 7.53 3.77
C GLU A 80 16.76 7.79 4.98
N TRP A 81 16.20 6.75 5.59
CA TRP A 81 15.28 6.89 6.70
C TRP A 81 15.97 7.47 7.93
N THR A 82 15.33 8.49 8.51
CA THR A 82 15.71 9.05 9.81
C THR A 82 14.62 8.72 10.82
N GLY A 83 14.99 8.04 11.91
CA GLY A 83 14.05 7.54 12.91
C GLY A 83 13.50 6.14 12.57
N GLU A 84 12.50 5.72 13.34
CA GLU A 84 11.92 4.38 13.24
C GLU A 84 10.65 4.41 12.36
N PRO A 85 10.61 3.63 11.26
CA PRO A 85 9.39 3.47 10.48
C PRO A 85 8.36 2.65 11.29
N PRO A 86 7.07 2.71 10.91
CA PRO A 86 6.06 1.79 11.44
C PRO A 86 6.50 0.34 11.31
N THR A 87 6.23 -0.47 12.32
CA THR A 87 6.59 -1.88 12.39
C THR A 87 5.87 -2.70 11.34
N TRP A 88 6.42 -3.88 11.01
CA TRP A 88 5.79 -4.82 10.09
C TRP A 88 4.34 -5.15 10.48
N LYS A 89 4.11 -5.38 11.77
CA LYS A 89 2.78 -5.66 12.32
C LYS A 89 1.82 -4.50 12.04
N GLU A 90 2.21 -3.27 12.38
CA GLU A 90 1.40 -2.08 12.12
C GLU A 90 1.07 -1.93 10.63
N LEU A 91 2.03 -2.18 9.73
CA LEU A 91 1.75 -2.13 8.29
C LEU A 91 0.76 -3.21 7.84
N THR A 92 0.87 -4.45 8.34
CA THR A 92 -0.09 -5.51 8.00
C THR A 92 -1.52 -5.18 8.47
N GLU A 93 -1.66 -4.57 9.64
CA GLU A 93 -2.94 -4.11 10.17
C GLU A 93 -3.51 -2.94 9.34
N LEU A 94 -2.66 -2.01 8.92
CA LEU A 94 -3.04 -0.89 8.04
C LEU A 94 -3.46 -1.34 6.64
N LEU A 95 -2.75 -2.31 6.05
CA LEU A 95 -3.13 -2.92 4.76
C LEU A 95 -4.55 -3.48 4.82
N LEU A 96 -4.92 -4.16 5.91
CA LEU A 96 -6.26 -4.70 6.12
C LEU A 96 -7.30 -3.58 6.33
N SER A 97 -7.00 -2.60 7.18
CA SER A 97 -7.95 -1.53 7.53
C SER A 97 -8.29 -0.64 6.33
N GLN A 98 -7.34 -0.40 5.42
CA GLN A 98 -7.53 0.37 4.21
C GLN A 98 -8.61 -0.20 3.28
N CYS A 99 -8.87 -1.51 3.31
CA CYS A 99 -9.98 -2.09 2.54
C CYS A 99 -11.34 -1.51 2.95
N ASN A 100 -11.55 -1.31 4.25
CA ASN A 100 -12.78 -0.72 4.77
C ASN A 100 -12.81 0.78 4.47
N GLN A 101 -11.70 1.50 4.69
CA GLN A 101 -11.62 2.95 4.42
C GLN A 101 -11.92 3.28 2.95
N VAL A 102 -11.34 2.53 2.01
CA VAL A 102 -11.57 2.70 0.57
C VAL A 102 -13.02 2.39 0.20
N ARG A 103 -13.60 1.31 0.76
CA ARG A 103 -15.02 0.99 0.56
C ARG A 103 -15.91 2.13 1.04
N ASP A 104 -15.67 2.67 2.23
CA ASP A 104 -16.53 3.67 2.84
C ASP A 104 -16.39 5.05 2.14
N ALA A 105 -15.17 5.39 1.70
CA ALA A 105 -14.90 6.63 0.97
C ALA A 105 -15.46 6.63 -0.47
N ILE A 106 -15.59 5.47 -1.11
CA ILE A 106 -15.98 5.36 -2.53
C ILE A 106 -17.40 4.84 -2.71
N GLY A 107 -17.88 4.00 -1.80
CA GLY A 107 -19.26 3.50 -1.80
C GLY A 107 -20.30 4.57 -1.47
N SER A 108 -19.90 5.71 -0.92
CA SER A 108 -20.78 6.85 -0.65
C SER A 108 -21.04 7.71 -1.90
N GLU A 109 -21.64 7.12 -2.95
CA GLU A 109 -22.28 7.71 -4.15
C GLU A 109 -21.62 8.91 -4.88
N LYS A 110 -20.41 9.34 -4.51
CA LYS A 110 -19.68 10.38 -5.24
C LYS A 110 -19.06 9.75 -6.47
N SER A 111 -19.76 9.82 -7.60
CA SER A 111 -19.28 9.47 -8.95
C SER A 111 -17.83 9.90 -9.20
N ASP A 112 -17.43 11.06 -8.66
CA ASP A 112 -16.10 11.65 -8.82
C ASP A 112 -14.97 11.00 -8.00
N SER A 113 -15.26 10.10 -7.06
CA SER A 113 -14.22 9.35 -6.36
C SER A 113 -13.87 8.04 -7.05
N ALA A 114 -14.85 7.43 -7.74
CA ALA A 114 -14.68 6.16 -8.44
C ALA A 114 -13.61 6.23 -9.54
N TYR A 115 -13.55 7.34 -10.31
CA TYR A 115 -12.54 7.50 -11.37
C TYR A 115 -11.11 7.60 -10.83
N LYS A 116 -10.93 7.92 -9.54
CA LYS A 116 -9.61 7.99 -8.89
C LYS A 116 -9.11 6.62 -8.46
N LEU A 117 -10.01 5.66 -8.21
CA LEU A 117 -9.66 4.31 -7.77
C LEU A 117 -9.12 3.45 -8.90
N GLU A 118 -9.65 3.58 -10.11
CA GLU A 118 -9.17 2.81 -11.25
C GLU A 118 -7.66 2.99 -11.53
N PRO A 119 -7.10 4.21 -11.67
CA PRO A 119 -5.66 4.39 -11.83
C PRO A 119 -4.88 3.91 -10.60
N HIS A 120 -5.44 4.06 -9.40
CA HIS A 120 -4.83 3.53 -8.16
C HIS A 120 -4.73 2.00 -8.18
N LEU A 121 -5.70 1.29 -8.75
CA LEU A 121 -5.66 -0.16 -8.89
C LEU A 121 -4.50 -0.62 -9.79
N TYR A 122 -4.22 0.08 -10.89
CA TYR A 122 -3.06 -0.25 -11.73
C TYR A 122 -1.74 -0.11 -10.95
N HIS A 123 -1.62 0.94 -10.12
CA HIS A 123 -0.48 1.12 -9.22
C HIS A 123 -0.38 -0.02 -8.20
N GLU A 124 -1.47 -0.38 -7.53
CA GLU A 124 -1.50 -1.48 -6.55
C GLU A 124 -1.11 -2.83 -7.16
N TRP A 125 -1.59 -3.15 -8.35
CA TRP A 125 -1.23 -4.38 -9.06
C TRP A 125 0.22 -4.40 -9.52
N LEU A 126 0.77 -3.26 -9.95
CA LEU A 126 2.19 -3.14 -10.25
C LEU A 126 3.04 -3.47 -9.01
N HIS A 127 2.71 -2.87 -7.87
CA HIS A 127 3.42 -3.15 -6.61
C HIS A 127 3.19 -4.57 -6.10
N ALA A 128 2.01 -5.17 -6.32
CA ALA A 128 1.79 -6.59 -6.04
C ALA A 128 2.72 -7.50 -6.85
N GLY A 129 2.98 -7.17 -8.11
CA GLY A 129 3.96 -7.86 -8.96
C GLY A 129 5.41 -7.69 -8.47
N ILE A 130 5.76 -6.46 -8.05
CA ILE A 130 7.08 -6.16 -7.45
C ILE A 130 7.27 -6.96 -6.16
N ILE A 131 6.29 -6.94 -5.25
CA ILE A 131 6.33 -7.69 -3.98
C ILE A 131 6.49 -9.19 -4.24
N ASN A 132 5.69 -9.78 -5.14
CA ASN A 132 5.82 -11.19 -5.51
C ASN A 132 7.22 -11.52 -6.07
N THR A 133 7.76 -10.63 -6.91
CA THR A 133 9.10 -10.81 -7.48
C THR A 133 10.16 -10.76 -6.40
N MET A 134 10.09 -9.79 -5.49
CA MET A 134 11.02 -9.66 -4.38
C MET A 134 10.96 -10.89 -3.47
N VAL A 135 9.76 -11.35 -3.08
CA VAL A 135 9.58 -12.57 -2.26
C VAL A 135 10.27 -13.80 -2.85
N LYS A 136 10.25 -13.96 -4.19
CA LYS A 136 10.93 -15.08 -4.88
C LYS A 136 12.46 -14.97 -4.92
N LEU A 137 13.01 -13.81 -4.56
CA LEU A 137 14.44 -13.53 -4.52
C LEU A 137 15.02 -13.51 -3.09
N LEU A 138 14.17 -13.74 -2.09
CA LEU A 138 14.53 -13.91 -0.68
C LEU A 138 14.84 -15.39 -0.41
#